data_AF-A0A1V2PTA2-F1
#
_entry.id   AF-A0A1V2PTA2-F1
#
_cell.length_a   1.000
_cell.length_b   1.000
_cell.length_c   1.000
_cell.angle_alpha   90.00
_cell.angle_beta   90.00
_cell.angle_gamma   90.00
#
_symmetry.space_group_name_H-M   'P 1'
#
loop_
_entity.id
_entity.type
_entity.pdbx_description
1 polymer ?
#
loop_
_entity_poly.entity_id
_entity_poly.type
_entity_poly.pdbx_seq_one_letter_code
_entity_poly.pdbx_strand_id
1 'polypeptide(L)'
;MASQRLKRGMRGALTASAVIAMVSTIPAPAIAQPPAQNNESEALKKFRELSAQSEVINEEFNKATDDKNAKQAELDKATADLAAANQAKTTAAATETQYRGQVEELSSASFRGARFNKLSALLTGTSAEDFLDRSSALNVLAADNNKALTELHKAVTTATESETKAADAQKRAAEARDAAAKLQAEIDNRRRALQTQIDEVKAAQAKLTKAETDKLKGPADNGVYIGPPGSAGTAMNAALSRRGDPYVWGGSKPGGFDCSGLMMWAYAQAGVSLPRSSRAQYGVGKPVARDALQPGDLLFYGGSAGSIHHVAMYIGGGRIVHASTTGTPVKTETSVEGGGRDYFGAKRVVG
;
A
#
# COMPACT_ATOMS: atom_id res chain seq x y z
N MET A 1 5.09 -40.23 60.75
CA MET A 1 4.52 -41.59 60.91
C MET A 1 4.42 -42.19 59.51
N ALA A 2 5.42 -42.91 59.00
CA ALA A 2 5.68 -44.34 59.26
C ALA A 2 4.38 -45.16 59.03
N SER A 3 4.26 -45.97 57.98
CA SER A 3 4.81 -47.34 57.89
C SER A 3 4.45 -47.90 56.50
N GLN A 4 5.40 -48.18 55.61
CA GLN A 4 6.06 -49.49 55.37
C GLN A 4 5.10 -50.59 54.82
N ARG A 5 5.26 -51.02 53.56
CA ARG A 5 6.21 -52.00 52.97
C ARG A 5 5.76 -53.46 53.12
N LEU A 6 5.87 -54.22 52.02
CA LEU A 6 6.52 -55.55 51.83
C LEU A 6 5.81 -56.30 50.68
N LYS A 7 6.44 -56.52 49.52
CA LYS A 7 7.53 -57.46 49.14
C LYS A 7 7.08 -58.92 48.91
N ARG A 8 7.39 -59.34 47.67
CA ARG A 8 8.11 -60.58 47.25
C ARG A 8 7.40 -61.93 47.18
N GLY A 9 7.67 -62.58 46.04
CA GLY A 9 8.00 -64.00 45.91
C GLY A 9 7.29 -64.65 44.71
N MET A 10 7.84 -65.59 43.94
CA MET A 10 9.19 -66.10 43.76
C MET A 10 9.18 -67.00 42.51
N ARG A 11 10.33 -67.05 41.85
CA ARG A 11 10.87 -67.94 40.81
C ARG A 11 10.19 -69.31 40.58
N GLY A 12 10.16 -69.71 39.30
CA GLY A 12 10.22 -71.09 38.83
C GLY A 12 11.02 -71.16 37.52
N ALA A 13 12.16 -71.85 37.53
CA ALA A 13 13.01 -72.11 36.38
C ALA A 13 12.71 -73.50 35.81
N LEU A 14 12.80 -73.67 34.48
CA LEU A 14 12.98 -74.97 33.84
C LEU A 14 13.76 -74.77 32.52
N THR A 15 14.89 -75.46 32.45
CA THR A 15 15.86 -75.59 31.37
C THR A 15 15.37 -76.52 30.27
N ALA A 16 15.64 -76.21 28.99
CA ALA A 16 15.82 -77.24 27.96
C ALA A 16 16.56 -76.69 26.71
N SER A 17 17.77 -77.24 26.52
CA SER A 17 18.41 -77.69 25.28
C SER A 17 18.63 -76.74 24.10
N ALA A 18 19.91 -76.52 23.84
CA ALA A 18 20.48 -75.92 22.64
C ALA A 18 20.36 -76.82 21.40
N VAL A 19 20.07 -76.22 20.25
CA VAL A 19 20.45 -76.71 18.92
C VAL A 19 21.06 -75.54 18.16
N ILE A 20 22.36 -75.63 17.91
CA ILE A 20 23.14 -74.71 17.08
C ILE A 20 22.98 -75.15 15.62
N ALA A 21 22.37 -74.32 14.79
CA ALA A 21 22.46 -74.41 13.34
C ALA A 21 23.10 -73.12 12.84
N MET A 22 24.42 -73.16 12.60
CA MET A 22 25.15 -72.08 11.94
C MET A 22 24.88 -72.15 10.44
N VAL A 23 24.08 -71.21 9.93
CA VAL A 23 24.00 -70.90 8.49
C VAL A 23 24.97 -69.75 8.24
N SER A 24 26.06 -70.04 7.54
CA SER A 24 27.06 -69.09 7.08
C SER A 24 26.53 -68.31 5.87
N THR A 25 25.99 -67.12 6.11
CA THR A 25 25.72 -66.14 5.04
C THR A 25 27.00 -65.37 4.73
N ILE A 26 27.47 -65.47 3.49
CA ILE A 26 28.54 -64.64 2.93
C ILE A 26 28.05 -63.18 2.92
N PRO A 27 28.75 -62.21 3.55
CA PRO A 27 28.37 -60.82 3.43
C PRO A 27 28.72 -60.34 2.00
N ALA A 28 27.69 -60.00 1.22
CA ALA A 28 27.88 -59.23 0.00
C ALA A 28 28.61 -57.91 0.36
N PRO A 29 29.52 -57.41 -0.49
CA PRO A 29 30.13 -56.11 -0.25
C PRO A 29 29.03 -55.06 -0.21
N ALA A 30 28.82 -54.48 0.96
CA ALA A 30 27.99 -53.30 1.12
C ALA A 30 28.66 -52.18 0.32
N ILE A 31 28.16 -51.94 -0.90
CA ILE A 31 28.36 -50.65 -1.55
C ILE A 31 27.65 -49.66 -0.63
N ALA A 32 28.44 -48.92 0.15
CA ALA A 32 27.92 -47.84 0.97
C ALA A 32 27.21 -46.87 0.03
N GLN A 33 25.88 -46.95 -0.02
CA GLN A 33 25.07 -45.83 -0.48
C GLN A 33 25.45 -44.67 0.45
N PRO A 34 26.02 -43.57 -0.07
CA PRO A 34 26.23 -42.41 0.77
C PRO A 34 24.88 -42.02 1.35
N PRO A 35 24.77 -41.85 2.68
CA PRO A 35 23.52 -41.37 3.25
C PRO A 35 23.19 -40.07 2.54
N ALA A 36 21.95 -39.93 2.05
CA ALA A 36 21.42 -38.68 1.55
C ALA A 36 21.38 -37.68 2.72
N GLN A 37 22.52 -37.09 3.03
CA GLN A 37 22.60 -36.03 4.00
C GLN A 37 22.06 -34.78 3.30
N ASN A 38 20.90 -34.32 3.74
CA ASN A 38 20.42 -32.96 3.53
C ASN A 38 21.25 -31.98 4.39
N ASN A 39 22.57 -32.03 4.31
CA ASN A 39 23.46 -31.07 4.95
C ASN A 39 23.79 -29.97 3.94
N GLU A 40 22.88 -29.02 3.87
CA GLU A 40 23.16 -27.69 3.35
C GLU A 40 24.44 -27.15 3.99
N SER A 41 25.37 -26.62 3.18
CA SER A 41 26.60 -26.05 3.71
C SER A 41 26.30 -24.83 4.58
N GLU A 42 27.17 -24.56 5.57
CA GLU A 42 27.06 -23.35 6.38
C GLU A 42 27.10 -22.07 5.53
N ALA A 43 27.81 -22.09 4.40
CA ALA A 43 27.84 -20.98 3.46
C ALA A 43 26.48 -20.74 2.79
N LEU A 44 25.82 -21.79 2.30
CA LEU A 44 24.51 -21.70 1.67
C LEU A 44 23.43 -21.30 2.68
N LYS A 45 23.47 -21.86 3.89
CA LYS A 45 22.57 -21.48 4.99
C LYS A 45 22.72 -20.01 5.35
N LYS A 46 23.96 -19.53 5.52
CA LYS A 46 24.23 -18.12 5.83
C LYS A 46 23.79 -17.19 4.71
N PHE A 47 24.04 -17.57 3.45
CA PHE A 47 23.58 -16.81 2.30
C PHE A 47 22.05 -16.68 2.28
N ARG A 48 21.30 -17.76 2.49
CA ARG A 48 19.82 -17.72 2.53
C ARG A 48 19.30 -16.85 3.67
N GLU A 49 19.90 -16.95 4.85
CA GLU A 49 19.54 -16.12 6.00
C GLU A 49 19.74 -14.62 5.69
N LEU A 50 20.93 -14.24 5.19
CA LEU A 50 21.23 -12.85 4.83
C LEU A 50 20.34 -12.34 3.69
N SER A 51 20.02 -13.21 2.73
CA SER A 51 19.17 -12.86 1.57
C SER A 51 17.73 -12.61 2.02
N ALA A 52 17.19 -13.44 2.91
CA ALA A 52 15.88 -13.22 3.52
C ALA A 52 15.84 -11.93 4.37
N GLN A 53 16.87 -11.67 5.17
CA GLN A 53 16.98 -10.41 5.92
C GLN A 53 17.03 -9.19 4.99
N SER A 54 17.73 -9.29 3.86
CA SER A 54 17.80 -8.21 2.87
C SER A 54 16.45 -7.92 2.21
N GLU A 55 15.61 -8.94 2.03
CA GLU A 55 14.26 -8.78 1.49
C GLU A 55 13.37 -7.99 2.45
N VAL A 56 13.39 -8.33 3.75
CA VAL A 56 12.67 -7.59 4.80
C VAL A 56 13.06 -6.11 4.78
N ILE A 57 14.36 -5.81 4.79
CA ILE A 57 14.87 -4.42 4.80
C ILE A 57 14.48 -3.68 3.51
N ASN A 58 14.55 -4.36 2.36
CA ASN A 58 14.12 -3.80 1.09
C ASN A 58 12.64 -3.44 1.08
N GLU A 59 11.79 -4.33 1.61
CA GLU A 59 10.36 -4.06 1.71
C GLU A 59 10.02 -2.96 2.71
N GLU A 60 10.79 -2.82 3.79
CA GLU A 60 10.64 -1.69 4.70
C GLU A 60 11.08 -0.36 4.06
N PHE A 61 12.17 -0.37 3.28
CA PHE A 61 12.59 0.79 2.48
C PHE A 61 11.53 1.18 1.44
N ASN A 62 10.98 0.21 0.73
CA ASN A 62 9.89 0.42 -0.24
C ASN A 62 8.65 0.98 0.46
N LYS A 63 8.29 0.46 1.65
CA LYS A 63 7.14 0.95 2.42
C LYS A 63 7.33 2.40 2.88
N ALA A 64 8.51 2.76 3.39
CA ALA A 64 8.81 4.14 3.77
C ALA A 64 8.71 5.09 2.55
N THR A 65 9.10 4.61 1.36
CA THR A 65 8.95 5.36 0.10
C THR A 65 7.48 5.54 -0.28
N ASP A 66 6.65 4.50 -0.18
CA ASP A 66 5.19 4.61 -0.38
C ASP A 66 4.57 5.63 0.58
N ASP A 67 4.93 5.58 1.87
CA ASP A 67 4.41 6.50 2.89
C ASP A 67 4.79 7.95 2.60
N LYS A 68 6.04 8.19 2.19
CA LYS A 68 6.48 9.53 1.80
C LYS A 68 5.69 10.04 0.60
N ASN A 69 5.46 9.20 -0.41
CA ASN A 69 4.68 9.58 -1.59
C ASN A 69 3.23 9.90 -1.22
N ALA A 70 2.62 9.14 -0.30
CA ALA A 70 1.29 9.46 0.22
C ALA A 70 1.26 10.82 0.94
N LYS A 71 2.27 11.12 1.77
CA LYS A 71 2.38 12.44 2.43
C LYS A 71 2.65 13.58 1.45
N GLN A 72 3.37 13.34 0.37
CA GLN A 72 3.53 14.32 -0.69
C GLN A 72 2.20 14.61 -1.39
N ALA A 73 1.41 13.58 -1.69
CA ALA A 73 0.07 13.76 -2.29
C ALA A 73 -0.89 14.50 -1.35
N GLU A 74 -0.84 14.24 -0.04
CA GLU A 74 -1.58 15.02 0.97
C GLU A 74 -1.17 16.50 0.98
N LEU A 75 0.14 16.77 0.91
CA LEU A 75 0.68 18.13 0.82
C LEU A 75 0.21 18.86 -0.44
N ASP A 76 0.26 18.19 -1.59
CA ASP A 76 -0.16 18.77 -2.87
C ASP A 76 -1.66 19.11 -2.84
N LYS A 77 -2.49 18.20 -2.30
CA LYS A 77 -3.92 18.44 -2.10
C LYS A 77 -4.18 19.60 -1.14
N ALA A 78 -3.51 19.64 0.01
CA ALA A 78 -3.67 20.72 0.98
C ALA A 78 -3.24 22.07 0.41
N THR A 79 -2.21 22.09 -0.44
CA THR A 79 -1.75 23.29 -1.13
C THR A 79 -2.79 23.77 -2.17
N ALA A 80 -3.40 22.84 -2.91
CA ALA A 80 -4.49 23.15 -3.83
C ALA A 80 -5.74 23.68 -3.10
N ASP A 81 -6.12 23.06 -1.97
CA ASP A 81 -7.23 23.53 -1.12
C ASP A 81 -6.97 24.95 -0.60
N LEU A 82 -5.73 25.24 -0.17
CA LEU A 82 -5.32 26.56 0.31
C LEU A 82 -5.43 27.60 -0.82
N ALA A 83 -4.98 27.28 -2.03
CA ALA A 83 -5.07 28.17 -3.18
C ALA A 83 -6.54 28.46 -3.54
N ALA A 84 -7.40 27.44 -3.55
CA ALA A 84 -8.82 27.59 -3.82
C ALA A 84 -9.53 28.44 -2.73
N ALA A 85 -9.21 28.21 -1.46
CA ALA A 85 -9.75 28.99 -0.35
C ALA A 85 -9.32 30.46 -0.42
N ASN A 86 -8.05 30.74 -0.73
CA ASN A 86 -7.57 32.11 -0.92
C ASN A 86 -8.24 32.80 -2.11
N GLN A 87 -8.44 32.10 -3.23
CA GLN A 87 -9.16 32.64 -4.39
C GLN A 87 -10.62 32.97 -4.06
N ALA A 88 -11.31 32.07 -3.34
CA ALA A 88 -12.68 32.30 -2.89
C ALA A 88 -12.76 33.51 -1.93
N LYS A 89 -11.80 33.64 -1.01
CA LYS A 89 -11.68 34.81 -0.13
C LYS A 89 -11.49 36.11 -0.92
N THR A 90 -10.59 36.14 -1.90
CA THR A 90 -10.38 37.34 -2.75
C THR A 90 -11.64 37.71 -3.54
N THR A 91 -12.34 36.71 -4.09
CA THR A 91 -13.59 36.91 -4.84
C THR A 91 -14.70 37.45 -3.93
N ALA A 92 -14.82 36.89 -2.73
CA ALA A 92 -15.78 37.34 -1.73
C ALA A 92 -15.48 38.77 -1.27
N ALA A 93 -14.22 39.14 -1.03
CA ALA A 93 -13.84 40.50 -0.64
C ALA A 93 -14.14 41.55 -1.73
N ALA A 94 -13.94 41.20 -3.00
CA ALA A 94 -14.31 42.06 -4.14
C ALA A 94 -15.83 42.26 -4.20
N THR A 95 -16.59 41.17 -4.03
CA THR A 95 -18.06 41.18 -4.01
C THR A 95 -18.59 42.00 -2.83
N GLU A 96 -17.99 41.83 -1.65
CA GLU A 96 -18.33 42.59 -0.44
C GLU A 96 -18.14 44.09 -0.68
N THR A 97 -17.00 44.49 -1.25
CA THR A 97 -16.70 45.90 -1.54
C THR A 97 -17.69 46.49 -2.54
N GLN A 98 -18.06 45.75 -3.59
CA GLN A 98 -19.05 46.17 -4.58
C GLN A 98 -20.42 46.46 -3.95
N TYR A 99 -20.96 45.51 -3.19
CA TYR A 99 -22.32 45.66 -2.64
C TYR A 99 -22.36 46.54 -1.39
N ARG A 100 -21.27 46.60 -0.61
CA ARG A 100 -21.14 47.56 0.49
C ARG A 100 -21.28 49.00 0.00
N GLY A 101 -20.63 49.35 -1.11
CA GLY A 101 -20.75 50.68 -1.73
C GLY A 101 -22.21 51.03 -2.10
N GLN A 102 -22.94 50.10 -2.71
CA GLN A 102 -24.34 50.29 -3.09
C GLN A 102 -25.26 50.49 -1.87
N VAL A 103 -25.02 49.72 -0.80
CA VAL A 103 -25.79 49.82 0.45
C VAL A 103 -25.47 51.12 1.20
N GLU A 104 -24.20 51.53 1.25
CA GLU A 104 -23.75 52.77 1.88
C GLU A 104 -24.30 54.02 1.17
N GLU A 105 -24.31 54.02 -0.17
CA GLU A 105 -24.88 55.11 -0.96
C GLU A 105 -26.36 55.31 -0.66
N LEU A 106 -27.16 54.24 -0.72
CA LEU A 106 -28.59 54.29 -0.42
C LEU A 106 -28.86 54.66 1.05
N SER A 107 -28.09 54.11 1.98
CA SER A 107 -28.18 54.42 3.40
C SER A 107 -27.91 55.91 3.63
N SER A 108 -26.81 56.44 3.09
CA SER A 108 -26.44 57.85 3.23
C SER A 108 -27.50 58.79 2.61
N ALA A 109 -28.07 58.45 1.46
CA ALA A 109 -29.16 59.19 0.83
C ALA A 109 -30.44 59.18 1.67
N SER A 110 -30.76 58.04 2.30
CA SER A 110 -31.89 57.90 3.20
C SER A 110 -31.72 58.73 4.49
N PHE A 111 -30.53 58.75 5.08
CA PHE A 111 -30.24 59.44 6.34
C PHE A 111 -29.99 60.96 6.19
N ARG A 112 -29.47 61.46 5.05
CA ARG A 112 -29.15 62.88 4.84
C ARG A 112 -30.34 63.79 4.49
N GLY A 113 -31.57 63.28 4.44
CA GLY A 113 -32.75 64.15 4.28
C GLY A 113 -33.98 63.52 3.59
N ALA A 114 -33.89 62.30 3.05
CA ALA A 114 -35.01 61.68 2.33
C ALA A 114 -36.12 61.10 3.22
N ARG A 115 -35.95 61.09 4.56
CA ARG A 115 -36.95 60.53 5.50
C ARG A 115 -38.30 61.25 5.48
N PHE A 116 -38.34 62.52 5.05
CA PHE A 116 -39.58 63.29 4.87
C PHE A 116 -40.17 63.23 3.45
N ASN A 117 -39.53 62.54 2.48
CA ASN A 117 -39.84 62.69 1.06
C ASN A 117 -40.39 61.46 0.32
N LYS A 118 -40.41 60.24 0.86
CA LYS A 118 -40.99 59.10 0.08
C LYS A 118 -42.51 59.13 0.03
N LEU A 119 -43.16 59.20 1.19
CA LEU A 119 -44.61 59.40 1.27
C LEU A 119 -45.01 60.76 0.70
N SER A 120 -44.26 61.83 1.00
CA SER A 120 -44.54 63.16 0.44
C SER A 120 -44.34 63.22 -1.08
N ALA A 121 -43.31 62.60 -1.67
CA ALA A 121 -43.11 62.58 -3.13
C ALA A 121 -44.09 61.67 -3.88
N LEU A 122 -44.63 60.64 -3.21
CA LEU A 122 -45.78 59.89 -3.70
C LEU A 122 -47.06 60.72 -3.60
N LEU A 123 -47.25 61.49 -2.52
CA LEU A 123 -48.44 62.31 -2.27
C LEU A 123 -48.45 63.66 -3.02
N THR A 124 -47.30 64.16 -3.49
CA THR A 124 -47.18 65.40 -4.28
C THR A 124 -47.23 65.19 -5.79
N GLY A 125 -47.44 63.94 -6.26
CA GLY A 125 -47.64 63.65 -7.67
C GLY A 125 -48.87 64.38 -8.22
N THR A 126 -48.74 64.99 -9.39
CA THR A 126 -49.80 65.84 -9.97
C THR A 126 -50.83 65.05 -10.79
N SER A 127 -50.58 63.76 -11.06
CA SER A 127 -51.49 62.84 -11.79
C SER A 127 -51.35 61.38 -11.32
N ALA A 128 -52.33 60.54 -11.71
CA ALA A 128 -52.30 59.10 -11.41
C ALA A 128 -51.15 58.36 -12.12
N GLU A 129 -50.75 58.79 -13.33
CA GLU A 129 -49.62 58.22 -14.07
C GLU A 129 -48.27 58.55 -13.41
N ASP A 130 -48.06 59.79 -12.96
CA ASP A 130 -46.82 60.20 -12.25
C ASP A 130 -46.66 59.44 -10.92
N PHE A 131 -47.77 59.16 -10.22
CA PHE A 131 -47.75 58.30 -9.03
C PHE A 131 -47.30 56.86 -9.36
N LEU A 132 -47.83 56.26 -10.42
CA LEU A 132 -47.52 54.89 -10.83
C LEU A 132 -46.06 54.75 -11.28
N ASP A 133 -45.53 55.70 -12.04
CA ASP A 133 -44.13 55.72 -12.49
C ASP A 133 -43.16 55.81 -11.30
N ARG A 134 -43.45 56.69 -10.33
CA ARG A 134 -42.65 56.82 -9.10
C ARG A 134 -42.74 55.57 -8.22
N SER A 135 -43.91 54.96 -8.11
CA SER A 135 -44.11 53.71 -7.37
C SER A 135 -43.32 52.56 -8.00
N SER A 136 -43.35 52.45 -9.33
CA SER A 136 -42.58 51.47 -10.11
C SER A 136 -41.07 51.65 -9.90
N ALA A 137 -40.57 52.88 -10.02
CA ALA A 137 -39.15 53.19 -9.78
C ALA A 137 -38.71 52.88 -8.35
N LEU A 138 -39.54 53.17 -7.34
CA LEU A 138 -39.26 52.82 -5.94
C LEU A 138 -39.24 51.30 -5.72
N ASN A 139 -40.11 50.55 -6.39
CA ASN A 139 -40.12 49.09 -6.32
C ASN A 139 -38.86 48.49 -6.94
N VAL A 140 -38.38 49.01 -8.08
CA VAL A 140 -37.10 48.60 -8.68
C VAL A 140 -35.94 48.88 -7.72
N LEU A 141 -35.86 50.08 -7.15
CA LEU A 141 -34.81 50.45 -6.20
C LEU A 141 -34.84 49.57 -4.93
N ALA A 142 -36.03 49.24 -4.42
CA ALA A 142 -36.19 48.35 -3.29
C ALA A 142 -35.74 46.91 -3.61
N ALA A 143 -36.08 46.41 -4.80
CA ALA A 143 -35.63 45.11 -5.27
C ALA A 143 -34.09 45.05 -5.42
N ASP A 144 -33.48 46.09 -6.00
CA ASP A 144 -32.03 46.19 -6.15
C ASP A 144 -31.31 46.26 -4.80
N ASN A 145 -31.84 47.02 -3.83
CA ASN A 145 -31.25 47.07 -2.50
C ASN A 145 -31.36 45.73 -1.75
N ASN A 146 -32.49 45.04 -1.86
CA ASN A 146 -32.66 43.72 -1.25
C ASN A 146 -31.72 42.69 -1.88
N LYS A 147 -31.50 42.76 -3.20
CA LYS A 147 -30.51 41.96 -3.90
C LYS A 147 -29.10 42.29 -3.43
N ALA A 148 -28.74 43.57 -3.33
CA ALA A 148 -27.42 44.00 -2.86
C ALA A 148 -27.13 43.51 -1.42
N LEU A 149 -28.09 43.63 -0.50
CA LEU A 149 -27.95 43.11 0.87
C LEU A 149 -27.80 41.59 0.91
N THR A 150 -28.56 40.87 0.07
CA THR A 150 -28.47 39.41 -0.02
C THR A 150 -27.10 38.96 -0.52
N GLU A 151 -26.60 39.59 -1.59
CA GLU A 151 -25.29 39.26 -2.16
C GLU A 151 -24.14 39.69 -1.24
N LEU A 152 -24.27 40.82 -0.54
CA LEU A 152 -23.32 41.24 0.50
C LEU A 152 -23.24 40.22 1.63
N HIS A 153 -24.40 39.77 2.15
CA HIS A 153 -24.43 38.75 3.20
C HIS A 153 -23.76 37.44 2.74
N LYS A 154 -24.08 36.97 1.52
CA LYS A 154 -23.43 35.78 0.93
C LYS A 154 -21.91 35.97 0.81
N ALA A 155 -21.46 37.14 0.39
CA ALA A 155 -20.04 37.45 0.26
C ALA A 155 -19.33 37.38 1.62
N VAL A 156 -19.90 37.98 2.67
CA VAL A 156 -19.35 37.92 4.03
C VAL A 156 -19.30 36.49 4.53
N THR A 157 -20.38 35.71 4.40
CA THR A 157 -20.38 34.28 4.79
C THR A 157 -19.31 33.49 4.03
N THR A 158 -19.20 33.69 2.72
CA THR A 158 -18.20 33.02 1.88
C THR A 158 -16.77 33.39 2.30
N ALA A 159 -16.52 34.65 2.64
CA ALA A 159 -15.22 35.12 3.11
C ALA A 159 -14.82 34.41 4.42
N THR A 160 -15.72 34.37 5.41
CA THR A 160 -15.45 33.72 6.71
C THR A 160 -15.25 32.21 6.57
N GLU A 161 -16.05 31.53 5.75
CA GLU A 161 -15.86 30.10 5.47
C GLU A 161 -14.52 29.84 4.76
N SER A 162 -14.17 30.70 3.80
CA SER A 162 -12.92 30.59 3.05
C SER A 162 -11.69 30.82 3.94
N GLU A 163 -11.77 31.72 4.92
CA GLU A 163 -10.73 31.90 5.94
C GLU A 163 -10.52 30.65 6.78
N THR A 164 -11.61 30.03 7.23
CA THR A 164 -11.54 28.78 8.02
C THR A 164 -10.93 27.65 7.17
N LYS A 165 -11.37 27.50 5.92
CA LYS A 165 -10.83 26.52 4.97
C LYS A 165 -9.35 26.75 4.69
N ALA A 166 -8.93 28.01 4.51
CA ALA A 166 -7.53 28.36 4.29
C ALA A 166 -6.66 28.00 5.51
N ALA A 167 -7.11 28.31 6.73
CA ALA A 167 -6.38 27.98 7.95
C ALA A 167 -6.22 26.45 8.14
N ASP A 168 -7.30 25.68 7.92
CA ASP A 168 -7.26 24.22 7.95
C ASP A 168 -6.31 23.65 6.88
N ALA A 169 -6.42 24.12 5.63
CA ALA A 169 -5.57 23.69 4.53
C ALA A 169 -4.08 24.01 4.80
N GLN A 170 -3.79 25.18 5.36
CA GLN A 170 -2.43 25.57 5.76
C GLN A 170 -1.88 24.66 6.86
N LYS A 171 -2.69 24.32 7.87
CA LYS A 171 -2.30 23.37 8.92
C LYS A 171 -2.00 21.98 8.34
N ARG A 172 -2.91 21.44 7.52
CA ARG A 172 -2.71 20.15 6.84
C ARG A 172 -1.47 20.15 5.96
N ALA A 173 -1.20 21.23 5.23
CA ALA A 173 0.01 21.35 4.42
C ALA A 173 1.28 21.34 5.29
N ALA A 174 1.29 22.05 6.42
CA ALA A 174 2.43 22.03 7.34
C ALA A 174 2.68 20.63 7.93
N GLU A 175 1.63 19.98 8.43
CA GLU A 175 1.72 18.62 9.00
C GLU A 175 2.19 17.59 7.97
N ALA A 176 1.65 17.63 6.74
CA ALA A 176 2.04 16.74 5.67
C ALA A 176 3.50 16.96 5.24
N ARG A 177 3.95 18.23 5.16
CA ARG A 177 5.34 18.58 4.84
C ARG A 177 6.31 18.05 5.91
N ASP A 178 6.01 18.27 7.18
CA ASP A 178 6.86 17.82 8.29
C ASP A 178 6.91 16.29 8.37
N ALA A 179 5.78 15.61 8.12
CA ALA A 179 5.74 14.16 8.03
C ALA A 179 6.59 13.63 6.86
N ALA A 180 6.48 14.24 5.67
CA ALA A 180 7.27 13.85 4.50
C ALA A 180 8.77 14.07 4.73
N ALA A 181 9.17 15.14 5.43
CA ALA A 181 10.55 15.41 5.80
C ALA A 181 11.11 14.36 6.78
N LYS A 182 10.33 13.94 7.79
CA LYS A 182 10.71 12.86 8.70
C LYS A 182 10.89 11.53 7.97
N LEU A 183 9.95 11.20 7.08
CA LEU A 183 10.02 9.98 6.26
C LEU A 183 11.23 10.02 5.31
N GLN A 184 11.62 11.18 4.79
CA GLN A 184 12.84 11.30 3.98
C GLN A 184 14.09 10.92 4.78
N ALA A 185 14.23 11.40 6.02
CA ALA A 185 15.36 11.04 6.88
C ALA A 185 15.37 9.53 7.21
N GLU A 186 14.19 8.94 7.44
CA GLU A 186 14.04 7.49 7.62
C GLU A 186 14.46 6.70 6.38
N ILE A 187 14.02 7.11 5.19
CA ILE A 187 14.40 6.50 3.90
C ILE A 187 15.92 6.51 3.73
N ASP A 188 16.59 7.61 4.05
CA ASP A 188 18.05 7.71 3.92
C ASP A 188 18.77 6.77 4.90
N ASN A 189 18.26 6.60 6.12
CA ASN A 189 18.75 5.61 7.07
C ASN A 189 18.56 4.17 6.56
N ARG A 190 17.35 3.85 6.09
CA ARG A 190 17.01 2.53 5.55
C ARG A 190 17.80 2.19 4.29
N ARG A 191 18.06 3.17 3.43
CA ARG A 191 18.91 2.99 2.24
C ARG A 191 20.33 2.57 2.62
N ARG A 192 20.91 3.21 3.64
CA ARG A 192 22.25 2.84 4.13
C ARG A 192 22.26 1.41 4.70
N ALA A 193 21.27 1.08 5.53
CA ALA A 193 21.13 -0.27 6.09
C ALA A 193 20.95 -1.34 5.00
N LEU A 194 20.12 -1.06 4.00
CA LEU A 194 19.91 -1.93 2.85
C LEU A 194 21.21 -2.12 2.07
N GLN A 195 21.97 -1.05 1.83
CA GLN A 195 23.25 -1.14 1.11
C GLN A 195 24.26 -2.03 1.84
N THR A 196 24.40 -1.86 3.16
CA THR A 196 25.25 -2.74 3.98
C THR A 196 24.81 -4.20 3.87
N GLN A 197 23.51 -4.48 3.97
CA GLN A 197 22.97 -5.82 3.85
C GLN A 197 23.20 -6.42 2.45
N ILE A 198 23.07 -5.62 1.38
CA ILE A 198 23.35 -6.04 0.01
C ILE A 198 24.81 -6.48 -0.13
N ASP A 199 25.74 -5.72 0.44
CA ASP A 199 27.16 -6.03 0.37
C ASP A 199 27.50 -7.32 1.14
N GLU A 200 26.87 -7.55 2.29
CA GLU A 200 26.97 -8.81 3.04
C GLU A 200 26.41 -10.01 2.26
N VAL A 201 25.24 -9.86 1.64
CA VAL A 201 24.63 -10.90 0.79
C VAL A 201 25.53 -11.24 -0.38
N LYS A 202 26.09 -10.24 -1.07
CA LYS A 202 27.02 -10.45 -2.19
C LYS A 202 28.30 -11.15 -1.73
N ALA A 203 28.86 -10.75 -0.59
CA ALA A 203 30.05 -11.39 -0.02
C ALA A 203 29.77 -12.85 0.37
N ALA A 204 28.58 -13.16 0.89
CA ALA A 204 28.15 -14.53 1.15
C ALA A 204 27.93 -15.32 -0.15
N GLN A 205 27.34 -14.70 -1.17
CA GLN A 205 27.10 -15.31 -2.48
C GLN A 205 28.41 -15.71 -3.16
N ALA A 206 29.44 -14.88 -3.06
CA ALA A 206 30.76 -15.15 -3.65
C ALA A 206 31.46 -16.39 -3.04
N LYS A 207 31.02 -16.85 -1.86
CA LYS A 207 31.53 -18.06 -1.21
C LYS A 207 30.80 -19.33 -1.63
N LEU A 208 29.71 -19.21 -2.40
CA LEU A 208 28.95 -20.38 -2.87
C LEU A 208 29.67 -21.08 -4.01
N THR A 209 29.59 -22.40 -4.01
CA THR A 209 30.04 -23.22 -5.13
C THR A 209 29.08 -23.11 -6.32
N LYS A 210 29.54 -23.54 -7.50
CA LYS A 210 28.71 -23.63 -8.71
C LYS A 210 27.47 -24.51 -8.48
N ALA A 211 27.64 -25.66 -7.83
CA ALA A 211 26.57 -26.60 -7.53
C ALA A 211 25.49 -25.98 -6.61
N GLU A 212 25.91 -25.22 -5.60
CA GLU A 212 24.98 -24.50 -4.70
C GLU A 212 24.25 -23.36 -5.42
N THR A 213 24.95 -22.63 -6.27
CA THR A 213 24.35 -21.58 -7.11
C THR A 213 23.32 -22.16 -8.07
N ASP A 214 23.60 -23.31 -8.68
CA ASP A 214 22.64 -23.99 -9.56
C ASP A 214 21.44 -24.54 -8.76
N LYS A 215 21.67 -25.00 -7.53
CA LYS A 215 20.60 -25.41 -6.61
C LYS A 215 19.65 -24.27 -6.24
N LEU A 216 20.16 -23.04 -6.10
CA LEU A 216 19.32 -21.85 -5.82
C LEU A 216 18.40 -21.49 -6.99
N LYS A 217 18.88 -21.60 -8.22
CA LYS A 217 18.06 -21.36 -9.42
C LYS A 217 16.87 -22.31 -9.51
N GLY A 218 17.06 -23.55 -9.03
CA GLY A 218 16.06 -24.59 -9.13
C GLY A 218 15.84 -25.05 -10.59
N PRO A 219 14.97 -26.04 -10.80
CA PRO A 219 14.59 -26.46 -12.14
C PRO A 219 13.87 -25.32 -12.86
N ALA A 220 14.17 -25.13 -14.15
CA ALA A 220 13.41 -24.22 -14.99
C ALA A 220 11.98 -24.75 -15.13
N ASP A 221 11.00 -23.95 -14.72
CA ASP A 221 9.60 -24.24 -14.99
C ASP A 221 9.20 -23.69 -16.36
N ASN A 222 9.00 -24.60 -17.32
CA ASN A 222 8.50 -24.31 -18.66
C ASN A 222 7.00 -24.65 -18.80
N GLY A 223 6.31 -24.88 -17.69
CA GLY A 223 4.88 -25.16 -17.68
C GLY A 223 4.08 -24.04 -18.34
N VAL A 224 3.01 -24.43 -19.02
CA VAL A 224 1.98 -23.52 -19.54
C VAL A 224 0.85 -23.49 -18.51
N TYR A 225 0.59 -22.30 -17.97
CA TYR A 225 -0.51 -22.09 -17.04
C TYR A 225 -1.59 -21.26 -17.73
N ILE A 226 -2.84 -21.71 -17.64
CA ILE A 226 -3.97 -21.02 -18.22
C ILE A 226 -4.58 -20.13 -17.14
N GLY A 227 -4.37 -18.83 -17.26
CA GLY A 227 -4.99 -17.84 -16.37
C GLY A 227 -6.49 -17.65 -16.65
N PRO A 228 -7.26 -17.11 -15.69
CA PRO A 228 -8.66 -16.75 -15.90
C PRO A 228 -8.79 -15.64 -16.95
N PRO A 229 -9.96 -15.44 -17.57
CA PRO A 229 -10.18 -14.29 -18.44
C PRO A 229 -10.05 -12.96 -17.68
N GLY A 230 -9.75 -11.88 -18.41
CA GLY A 230 -9.70 -10.52 -17.87
C GLY A 230 -8.38 -10.16 -17.17
N SER A 231 -8.41 -9.10 -16.35
CA SER A 231 -7.21 -8.48 -15.79
C SER A 231 -6.36 -9.43 -14.92
N ALA A 232 -6.99 -10.35 -14.18
CA ALA A 232 -6.28 -11.33 -13.37
C ALA A 232 -5.41 -12.28 -14.22
N GLY A 233 -5.93 -12.78 -15.34
CA GLY A 233 -5.15 -13.60 -16.27
C GLY A 233 -4.06 -12.82 -16.99
N THR A 234 -4.33 -11.58 -17.40
CA THR A 234 -3.31 -10.71 -18.00
C THR A 234 -2.14 -10.49 -17.05
N ALA A 235 -2.42 -10.19 -15.77
CA ALA A 235 -1.38 -10.01 -14.75
C ALA A 235 -0.61 -11.32 -14.51
N MET A 236 -1.31 -12.45 -14.39
CA MET A 236 -0.68 -13.76 -14.24
C MET A 236 0.24 -14.12 -15.40
N ASN A 237 -0.23 -13.95 -16.63
CA ASN A 237 0.57 -14.22 -17.83
C ASN A 237 1.79 -13.28 -17.92
N ALA A 238 1.62 -12.01 -17.54
CA ALA A 238 2.73 -11.07 -17.45
C ALA A 238 3.79 -11.57 -16.45
N ALA A 239 3.41 -11.92 -15.22
CA ALA A 239 4.34 -12.42 -14.21
C ALA A 239 5.07 -13.71 -14.68
N LEU A 240 4.34 -14.66 -15.25
CA LEU A 240 4.90 -15.90 -15.79
C LEU A 240 5.85 -15.67 -16.97
N SER A 241 5.65 -14.61 -17.76
CA SER A 241 6.55 -14.24 -18.85
C SER A 241 7.92 -13.74 -18.39
N ARG A 242 8.08 -13.46 -17.10
CA ARG A 242 9.35 -13.00 -16.50
C ARG A 242 10.10 -14.10 -15.77
N ARG A 243 9.64 -15.35 -15.80
CA ARG A 243 10.40 -16.49 -15.26
C ARG A 243 11.81 -16.50 -15.85
N GLY A 244 12.81 -16.59 -14.98
CA GLY A 244 14.22 -16.51 -15.34
C GLY A 244 14.86 -15.13 -15.15
N ASP A 245 14.08 -14.04 -15.08
CA ASP A 245 14.63 -12.71 -14.77
C ASP A 245 15.29 -12.70 -13.38
N PRO A 246 16.42 -12.01 -13.18
CA PRO A 246 17.13 -12.03 -11.91
C PRO A 246 16.35 -11.28 -10.81
N TYR A 247 16.55 -11.69 -9.56
CA TYR A 247 16.15 -10.86 -8.43
C TYR A 247 17.04 -9.61 -8.34
N VAL A 248 16.44 -8.44 -8.22
CA VAL A 248 17.12 -7.15 -8.01
C VAL A 248 16.36 -6.36 -6.96
N TRP A 249 17.03 -5.97 -5.87
CA TRP A 249 16.45 -5.08 -4.85
C TRP A 249 15.94 -3.78 -5.49
N GLY A 250 14.68 -3.43 -5.24
CA GLY A 250 14.04 -2.28 -5.86
C GLY A 250 13.59 -2.52 -7.32
N GLY A 251 13.90 -3.68 -7.90
CA GLY A 251 13.59 -4.03 -9.28
C GLY A 251 12.10 -4.11 -9.55
N SER A 252 11.65 -3.50 -10.65
CA SER A 252 10.22 -3.38 -10.99
C SER A 252 9.96 -3.33 -12.50
N LYS A 253 10.90 -3.85 -13.30
CA LYS A 253 10.80 -3.87 -14.77
C LYS A 253 11.56 -5.07 -15.35
N PRO A 254 11.26 -5.49 -16.60
CA PRO A 254 11.98 -6.59 -17.24
C PRO A 254 13.50 -6.42 -17.17
N GLY A 255 14.19 -7.52 -16.86
CA GLY A 255 15.63 -7.52 -16.58
C GLY A 255 16.00 -7.45 -15.10
N GLY A 256 15.03 -7.27 -14.19
CA GLY A 256 15.26 -7.43 -12.76
C GLY A 256 14.06 -7.05 -11.89
N PHE A 257 13.66 -7.93 -10.98
CA PHE A 257 12.51 -7.74 -10.09
C PHE A 257 12.83 -8.03 -8.63
N ASP A 258 12.20 -7.32 -7.70
CA ASP A 258 11.92 -7.88 -6.37
C ASP A 258 10.46 -8.37 -6.29
N CYS A 259 10.09 -8.95 -5.16
CA CYS A 259 8.80 -9.61 -4.97
C CYS A 259 7.62 -8.69 -5.31
N SER A 260 7.54 -7.55 -4.64
CA SER A 260 6.49 -6.56 -4.80
C SER A 260 6.57 -5.82 -6.13
N GLY A 261 7.78 -5.60 -6.68
CA GLY A 261 7.99 -5.00 -7.98
C GLY A 261 7.53 -5.87 -9.14
N LEU A 262 7.66 -7.20 -9.05
CA LEU A 262 7.09 -8.14 -10.01
C LEU A 262 5.56 -8.04 -10.05
N MET A 263 4.91 -8.02 -8.88
CA MET A 263 3.45 -7.91 -8.79
C MET A 263 2.97 -6.58 -9.36
N MET A 264 3.63 -5.48 -8.97
CA MET A 264 3.31 -4.14 -9.44
C MET A 264 3.38 -4.05 -10.96
N TRP A 265 4.47 -4.54 -11.55
CA TRP A 265 4.65 -4.53 -13.01
C TRP A 265 3.66 -5.43 -13.74
N ALA A 266 3.39 -6.63 -13.19
CA ALA A 266 2.47 -7.59 -13.78
C ALA A 266 1.03 -7.04 -13.84
N TYR A 267 0.54 -6.47 -12.74
CA TYR A 267 -0.78 -5.86 -12.68
C TYR A 267 -0.89 -4.59 -13.53
N ALA A 268 0.21 -3.83 -13.68
CA ALA A 268 0.23 -2.69 -14.61
C ALA A 268 0.00 -3.12 -16.07
N GLN A 269 0.42 -4.32 -16.48
CA GLN A 269 0.10 -4.86 -17.82
C GLN A 269 -1.40 -5.10 -18.02
N ALA A 270 -2.15 -5.24 -16.92
CA ALA A 270 -3.60 -5.38 -16.90
C ALA A 270 -4.33 -4.06 -16.66
N GLY A 271 -3.63 -2.92 -16.67
CA GLY A 271 -4.19 -1.59 -16.41
C GLY A 271 -4.47 -1.30 -14.93
N VAL A 272 -3.92 -2.09 -14.01
CA VAL A 272 -4.16 -1.99 -12.57
C VAL A 272 -2.91 -1.48 -11.88
N SER A 273 -3.02 -0.34 -11.18
CA SER A 273 -1.92 0.21 -10.40
C SER A 273 -1.85 -0.44 -9.02
N LEU A 274 -0.64 -0.82 -8.60
CA LEU A 274 -0.35 -1.33 -7.27
C LEU A 274 0.71 -0.46 -6.58
N PRO A 275 0.67 -0.31 -5.25
CA PRO A 275 1.74 0.30 -4.47
C PRO A 275 3.08 -0.43 -4.62
N ARG A 276 4.18 0.23 -4.24
CA ARG A 276 5.51 -0.33 -4.45
C ARG A 276 5.82 -1.48 -3.51
N SER A 277 5.44 -1.40 -2.24
CA SER A 277 5.75 -2.41 -1.22
C SER A 277 4.65 -3.47 -1.09
N SER A 278 5.04 -4.70 -0.75
CA SER A 278 4.17 -5.82 -0.40
C SER A 278 3.19 -5.45 0.73
N ARG A 279 3.66 -4.72 1.75
CA ARG A 279 2.83 -4.18 2.84
C ARG A 279 1.71 -3.28 2.34
N ALA A 280 2.02 -2.35 1.43
CA ALA A 280 1.01 -1.47 0.87
C ALA A 280 0.10 -2.20 -0.13
N GLN A 281 0.63 -3.17 -0.90
CA GLN A 281 -0.16 -4.04 -1.77
C GLN A 281 -1.17 -4.88 -1.00
N TYR A 282 -0.88 -5.29 0.24
CA TYR A 282 -1.84 -5.95 1.12
C TYR A 282 -3.03 -5.05 1.49
N GLY A 283 -2.93 -3.72 1.32
CA GLY A 283 -4.05 -2.80 1.45
C GLY A 283 -5.02 -2.83 0.26
N VAL A 284 -4.64 -3.43 -0.86
CA VAL A 284 -5.39 -3.38 -2.12
C VAL A 284 -6.29 -4.60 -2.28
N GLY A 285 -7.50 -4.39 -2.80
CA GLY A 285 -8.43 -5.47 -3.12
C GLY A 285 -9.13 -6.09 -1.91
N LYS A 286 -9.87 -7.18 -2.16
CA LYS A 286 -10.68 -7.87 -1.14
C LYS A 286 -9.91 -9.02 -0.50
N PRO A 287 -10.06 -9.28 0.81
CA PRO A 287 -9.46 -10.44 1.45
C PRO A 287 -10.00 -11.74 0.84
N VAL A 288 -9.14 -12.75 0.71
CA VAL A 288 -9.48 -14.06 0.16
C VAL A 288 -9.09 -15.15 1.17
N ALA A 289 -10.04 -16.06 1.44
CA ALA A 289 -9.76 -17.24 2.24
C ALA A 289 -8.85 -18.21 1.48
N ARG A 290 -7.99 -18.95 2.19
CA ARG A 290 -6.96 -19.80 1.58
C ARG A 290 -7.54 -20.91 0.66
N ASP A 291 -8.73 -21.39 0.97
CA ASP A 291 -9.49 -22.38 0.19
C ASP A 291 -10.24 -21.77 -1.00
N ALA A 292 -10.34 -20.44 -1.05
CA ALA A 292 -11.01 -19.68 -2.12
C ALA A 292 -10.03 -18.99 -3.08
N LEU A 293 -8.74 -19.35 -3.02
CA LEU A 293 -7.70 -18.80 -3.88
C LEU A 293 -7.97 -19.08 -5.36
N GLN A 294 -7.85 -18.03 -6.17
CA GLN A 294 -8.00 -18.06 -7.63
C GLN A 294 -6.74 -17.50 -8.29
N PRO A 295 -6.36 -18.00 -9.49
CA PRO A 295 -5.17 -17.53 -10.15
C PRO A 295 -5.22 -16.01 -10.38
N GLY A 296 -4.13 -15.31 -10.07
CA GLY A 296 -4.05 -13.87 -10.00
C GLY A 296 -4.09 -13.31 -8.57
N ASP A 297 -4.68 -14.02 -7.60
CA ASP A 297 -4.69 -13.57 -6.20
C ASP A 297 -3.26 -13.37 -5.68
N LEU A 298 -3.05 -12.30 -4.91
CA LEU A 298 -1.77 -12.02 -4.27
C LEU A 298 -1.73 -12.64 -2.87
N LEU A 299 -0.66 -13.37 -2.58
CA LEU A 299 -0.40 -14.05 -1.32
C LEU A 299 0.73 -13.32 -0.60
N PHE A 300 0.53 -13.04 0.69
CA PHE A 300 1.43 -12.22 1.49
C PHE A 300 1.98 -13.02 2.67
N TYR A 301 3.26 -12.79 2.99
CA TYR A 301 3.99 -13.53 4.00
C TYR A 301 4.57 -12.57 5.04
N GLY A 302 4.39 -12.93 6.32
CA GLY A 302 4.82 -12.18 7.48
C GLY A 302 4.06 -12.57 8.75
N GLY A 303 4.59 -12.21 9.91
CA GLY A 303 3.92 -12.51 11.21
C GLY A 303 2.69 -11.65 11.51
N SER A 304 2.50 -10.54 10.79
CA SER A 304 1.41 -9.58 10.95
C SER A 304 1.30 -8.70 9.71
N ALA A 305 0.22 -7.94 9.56
CA ALA A 305 0.06 -6.98 8.47
C ALA A 305 1.20 -5.94 8.42
N GLY A 306 1.74 -5.54 9.58
CA GLY A 306 2.85 -4.60 9.68
C GLY A 306 4.22 -5.21 9.38
N SER A 307 4.34 -6.54 9.44
CA SER A 307 5.59 -7.27 9.20
C SER A 307 5.59 -8.10 7.92
N ILE A 308 4.64 -7.86 7.00
CA ILE A 308 4.67 -8.44 5.66
C ILE A 308 5.99 -8.07 4.99
N HIS A 309 6.71 -9.06 4.50
CA HIS A 309 8.03 -8.90 3.88
C HIS A 309 8.16 -9.60 2.53
N HIS A 310 7.14 -10.33 2.10
CA HIS A 310 7.12 -10.96 0.78
C HIS A 310 5.70 -11.01 0.21
N VAL A 311 5.62 -11.02 -1.12
CA VAL A 311 4.39 -11.21 -1.88
C VAL A 311 4.64 -12.13 -3.09
N ALA A 312 3.68 -13.01 -3.35
CA ALA A 312 3.66 -13.90 -4.50
C ALA A 312 2.29 -13.85 -5.18
N MET A 313 2.21 -14.30 -6.44
CA MET A 313 0.95 -14.46 -7.13
C MET A 313 0.57 -15.93 -7.22
N TYR A 314 -0.65 -16.28 -6.86
CA TYR A 314 -1.19 -17.62 -7.06
C TYR A 314 -1.45 -17.88 -8.54
N ILE A 315 -1.04 -19.05 -9.02
CA ILE A 315 -1.16 -19.44 -10.44
C ILE A 315 -2.00 -20.72 -10.64
N GLY A 316 -2.72 -21.15 -9.59
CA GLY A 316 -3.55 -22.36 -9.61
C GLY A 316 -2.82 -23.63 -9.16
N GLY A 317 -3.59 -24.67 -8.82
CA GLY A 317 -3.05 -25.99 -8.48
C GLY A 317 -2.08 -26.00 -7.29
N GLY A 318 -2.27 -25.10 -6.32
CA GLY A 318 -1.38 -24.97 -5.15
C GLY A 318 -0.06 -24.26 -5.41
N ARG A 319 0.11 -23.66 -6.60
CA ARG A 319 1.38 -23.06 -7.05
C ARG A 319 1.37 -21.54 -7.00
N ILE A 320 2.57 -20.97 -6.93
CA ILE A 320 2.80 -19.52 -6.97
C ILE A 320 3.87 -19.15 -7.99
N VAL A 321 3.88 -17.90 -8.43
CA VAL A 321 5.01 -17.25 -9.12
C VAL A 321 5.49 -16.05 -8.30
N HIS A 322 6.80 -15.90 -8.14
CA HIS A 322 7.39 -14.79 -7.37
C HIS A 322 8.83 -14.49 -7.79
N ALA A 323 9.33 -13.33 -7.35
CA ALA A 323 10.76 -13.05 -7.25
C ALA A 323 11.13 -13.16 -5.77
N SER A 324 11.68 -14.30 -5.33
CA SER A 324 11.90 -14.55 -3.90
C SER A 324 13.05 -13.71 -3.36
N THR A 325 14.27 -14.00 -3.76
CA THR A 325 15.43 -13.40 -3.13
C THR A 325 16.64 -13.47 -4.06
N THR A 326 17.69 -12.72 -3.72
CA THR A 326 18.93 -12.66 -4.50
C THR A 326 19.48 -14.06 -4.78
N GLY A 327 20.03 -14.24 -5.99
CA GLY A 327 20.54 -15.54 -6.45
C GLY A 327 19.48 -16.53 -6.91
N THR A 328 18.20 -16.23 -6.67
CA THR A 328 17.06 -17.00 -7.19
C THR A 328 16.34 -16.14 -8.25
N PRO A 329 16.28 -16.56 -9.52
CA PRO A 329 15.52 -15.83 -10.52
C PRO A 329 14.01 -15.92 -10.22
N VAL A 330 13.22 -15.09 -10.92
CA VAL A 330 11.77 -15.25 -10.95
C VAL A 330 11.44 -16.69 -11.33
N LYS A 331 10.64 -17.37 -10.51
CA LYS A 331 10.32 -18.78 -10.70
C LYS A 331 8.94 -19.10 -10.15
N THR A 332 8.46 -20.29 -10.46
CA THR A 332 7.28 -20.86 -9.82
C THR A 332 7.67 -21.79 -8.68
N GLU A 333 6.86 -21.83 -7.64
CA GLU A 333 6.97 -22.83 -6.59
C GLU A 333 5.73 -23.72 -6.54
N THR A 334 5.94 -25.00 -6.20
CA THR A 334 4.88 -26.02 -6.17
C THR A 334 4.00 -25.96 -4.92
N SER A 335 4.27 -25.02 -4.02
CA SER A 335 3.55 -24.83 -2.78
C SER A 335 3.33 -23.35 -2.53
N VAL A 336 2.14 -23.01 -2.01
CA VAL A 336 1.85 -21.69 -1.45
C VAL A 336 2.75 -21.38 -0.24
N GLU A 337 3.29 -22.38 0.45
CA GLU A 337 4.32 -22.18 1.50
C GLU A 337 5.70 -21.86 0.91
N GLY A 338 5.86 -21.94 -0.41
CA GLY A 338 7.09 -21.63 -1.13
C GLY A 338 7.48 -20.16 -1.12
N GLY A 339 6.55 -19.26 -0.74
CA GLY A 339 6.88 -17.88 -0.40
C GLY A 339 7.32 -17.67 1.05
N GLY A 340 7.38 -18.73 1.86
CA GLY A 340 7.69 -18.65 3.28
C GLY A 340 6.70 -19.48 4.11
N ARG A 341 7.16 -19.97 5.26
CA ARG A 341 6.33 -20.74 6.23
C ARG A 341 5.36 -19.86 7.03
N ASP A 342 5.37 -18.56 6.78
CA ASP A 342 4.66 -17.51 7.50
C ASP A 342 3.59 -16.85 6.61
N TYR A 343 2.85 -17.67 5.86
CA TYR A 343 1.68 -17.21 5.12
C TYR A 343 0.74 -16.41 6.03
N PHE A 344 0.51 -15.15 5.69
CA PHE A 344 -0.31 -14.23 6.46
C PHE A 344 -1.74 -14.14 5.93
N GLY A 345 -1.89 -13.99 4.61
CA GLY A 345 -3.19 -13.82 3.99
C GLY A 345 -3.11 -13.57 2.49
N ALA A 346 -4.28 -13.46 1.85
CA ALA A 346 -4.38 -13.24 0.42
C ALA A 346 -5.37 -12.12 0.06
N LYS A 347 -5.13 -11.50 -1.10
CA LYS A 347 -5.96 -10.44 -1.67
C LYS A 347 -6.31 -10.71 -3.13
N ARG A 348 -7.58 -10.49 -3.48
CA ARG A 348 -8.06 -10.39 -4.86
C ARG A 348 -8.08 -8.93 -5.28
N VAL A 349 -7.18 -8.56 -6.18
CA VAL A 349 -7.03 -7.18 -6.67
C VAL A 349 -8.10 -6.85 -7.71
N VAL A 350 -8.41 -7.80 -8.60
CA VAL A 350 -9.41 -7.69 -9.68
C VAL A 350 -10.15 -9.01 -9.84
N GLY A 351 -11.42 -8.94 -10.28
CA GLY A 351 -12.35 -10.06 -10.28
C GLY A 351 -13.40 -9.89 -9.19
#